data_AF-A0A1M7JUQ0-F1
#
_entry.id   AF-A0A1M7JUQ0-F1
#
_cell.length_a   1.000
_cell.length_b   1.000
_cell.length_c   1.000
_cell.angle_alpha   90.00
_cell.angle_beta   90.00
_cell.angle_gamma   90.00
#
_symmetry.space_group_name_H-M   'P 1'
#
loop_
_entity.id
_entity.type
_entity.pdbx_description
1 polymer ?
#
loop_
_entity_poly.entity_id
_entity_poly.type
_entity_poly.pdbx_seq_one_letter_code
_entity_poly.pdbx_strand_id
1 'polypeptide(L)'
;MSANLPSSYFNVTEIGFRQILTYLLTYTLGMMVGQDIWQRYFTGKNSKVAKTAGVLVGIYSLLYSLAMVIIGMAALVVLPGIENTQDVFTTMAFETISTGFLGIVFAAVAAAIMSTASGTLLASSTLISKDILKDHFFTKINDTRFLLISRITTFILAILAIIIALWIEELLVAIDVAYAILAGSIFVPILFGLFSKKITPNAAFAAILLSATTVLIGLWVEGLGANNPIIYGIVVNIIVIITVSYFDKGNRGTKEKLSPDMDTN
;
A
#
# COMPACT_ATOMS: atom_id res chain seq x y z
N MET A 1 12.10 -39.94 7.84
CA MET A 1 12.94 -38.96 8.57
C MET A 1 12.02 -37.81 8.94
N SER A 2 11.69 -37.62 10.21
CA SER A 2 10.91 -36.47 10.65
C SER A 2 11.75 -35.22 10.44
N ALA A 3 11.53 -34.51 9.34
CA ALA A 3 12.22 -33.26 9.05
C ALA A 3 11.73 -32.22 10.06
N ASN A 4 12.53 -31.97 11.09
CA ASN A 4 12.26 -30.90 12.04
C ASN A 4 12.75 -29.58 11.45
N LEU A 5 11.96 -28.52 11.62
CA LEU A 5 12.41 -27.18 11.29
C LEU A 5 13.61 -26.79 12.17
N PRO A 6 14.62 -26.09 11.62
CA PRO A 6 15.69 -25.50 12.42
C PRO A 6 15.10 -24.58 13.50
N SER A 7 15.71 -24.57 14.68
CA SER A 7 15.25 -23.75 15.82
C SER A 7 15.20 -22.24 15.53
N SER A 8 15.95 -21.79 14.53
CA SER A 8 15.95 -20.40 14.06
C SER A 8 14.58 -19.94 13.53
N TYR A 9 13.76 -20.83 12.98
CA TYR A 9 12.42 -20.49 12.48
C TYR A 9 11.42 -20.10 13.59
N PHE A 10 11.68 -20.53 14.82
CA PHE A 10 10.87 -20.16 15.99
C PHE A 10 11.38 -18.88 16.67
N ASN A 11 12.52 -18.35 16.22
CA ASN A 11 13.07 -17.10 16.74
C ASN A 11 12.53 -15.92 15.92
N VAL A 12 11.60 -15.17 16.51
CA VAL A 12 11.01 -13.97 15.89
C VAL A 12 12.02 -12.85 15.61
N THR A 13 13.19 -12.89 16.24
CA THR A 13 14.25 -11.88 16.07
C THR A 13 15.33 -12.28 15.07
N GLU A 14 15.24 -13.49 14.48
CA GLU A 14 16.27 -14.06 13.60
C GLU A 14 16.55 -13.20 12.37
N ILE A 15 15.50 -12.59 11.79
CA ILE A 15 15.61 -11.71 10.63
C ILE A 15 16.36 -10.39 10.93
N GLY A 16 16.68 -10.13 12.20
CA GLY A 16 17.43 -8.97 12.66
C GLY A 16 16.54 -7.76 12.97
N PHE A 17 16.85 -7.08 14.07
CA PHE A 17 16.07 -5.92 14.55
C PHE A 17 15.93 -4.80 13.52
N ARG A 18 17.01 -4.52 12.77
CA ARG A 18 16.99 -3.49 11.70
C ARG A 18 15.99 -3.84 10.61
N GLN A 19 15.91 -5.11 10.20
CA GLN A 19 14.99 -5.55 9.16
C GLN A 19 13.54 -5.52 9.63
N ILE A 20 13.28 -5.98 10.87
CA ILE A 20 11.96 -5.87 11.51
C ILE A 20 11.48 -4.43 11.52
N LEU A 21 12.33 -3.51 12.00
CA LEU A 21 12.00 -2.09 12.06
C LEU A 21 11.73 -1.53 10.67
N THR A 22 12.50 -1.94 9.67
CA THR A 22 12.35 -1.47 8.29
C THR A 22 11.02 -1.93 7.70
N TYR A 23 10.65 -3.20 7.84
CA TYR A 23 9.35 -3.70 7.37
C TYR A 23 8.18 -3.08 8.13
N LEU A 24 8.31 -2.94 9.45
CA LEU A 24 7.31 -2.27 10.27
C LEU A 24 7.07 -0.85 9.77
N LEU A 25 8.13 -0.06 9.57
CA LEU A 25 8.01 1.31 9.08
C LEU A 25 7.45 1.34 7.66
N THR A 26 8.00 0.55 6.74
CA THR A 26 7.63 0.60 5.33
C THR A 26 6.16 0.27 5.11
N TYR A 27 5.71 -0.89 5.61
CA TYR A 27 4.34 -1.31 5.38
C TYR A 27 3.34 -0.53 6.22
N THR A 28 3.67 -0.18 7.47
CA THR A 28 2.75 0.62 8.31
C THR A 28 2.56 2.00 7.70
N LEU A 29 3.65 2.72 7.39
CA LEU A 29 3.57 4.08 6.86
C LEU A 29 2.92 4.10 5.48
N GLY A 30 3.24 3.12 4.62
CA GLY A 30 2.63 3.03 3.30
C GLY A 30 1.13 2.66 3.35
N MET A 31 0.72 1.75 4.25
CA MET A 31 -0.72 1.46 4.43
C MET A 31 -1.48 2.65 5.02
N MET A 32 -0.87 3.46 5.88
CA MET A 32 -1.53 4.66 6.44
C MET A 32 -1.96 5.67 5.37
N VAL A 33 -1.32 5.67 4.20
CA VAL A 33 -1.69 6.57 3.09
C VAL A 33 -2.45 5.88 1.96
N GLY A 34 -2.64 4.56 2.03
CA GLY A 34 -3.34 3.78 1.02
C GLY A 34 -4.78 4.25 0.84
N GLN A 35 -5.10 4.81 -0.33
CA GLN A 35 -6.44 5.34 -0.61
C GLN A 35 -7.52 4.25 -0.58
N ASP A 36 -7.15 3.02 -0.92
CA ASP A 36 -8.03 1.85 -0.91
C ASP A 36 -8.53 1.46 0.49
N ILE A 37 -7.78 1.84 1.53
CA ILE A 37 -8.17 1.71 2.93
C ILE A 37 -9.10 2.87 3.30
N TRP A 38 -8.70 4.11 3.00
CA TRP A 38 -9.47 5.31 3.36
C TRP A 38 -10.85 5.34 2.70
N GLN A 39 -10.99 4.89 1.45
CA GLN A 39 -12.29 4.79 0.79
C GLN A 39 -13.27 3.91 1.59
N ARG A 40 -12.79 2.83 2.24
CA ARG A 40 -13.63 1.96 3.06
C ARG A 40 -14.03 2.65 4.37
N TYR A 41 -13.09 3.35 5.01
CA TYR A 41 -13.38 4.13 6.22
C TYR A 41 -14.47 5.19 5.98
N PHE A 42 -14.41 5.90 4.85
CA PHE A 42 -15.38 6.95 4.53
C PHE A 42 -16.77 6.43 4.12
N THR A 43 -16.89 5.14 3.79
CA THR A 43 -18.20 4.49 3.59
C THR A 43 -18.84 4.01 4.89
N GLY A 44 -18.13 4.11 6.02
CA GLY A 44 -18.66 3.72 7.33
C GLY A 44 -19.83 4.60 7.77
N LYS A 45 -20.85 4.00 8.36
CA LYS A 45 -22.08 4.69 8.81
C LYS A 45 -21.80 5.87 9.76
N ASN A 46 -20.80 5.73 10.62
CA ASN A 46 -20.37 6.77 11.56
C ASN A 46 -18.95 6.48 12.07
N SER A 47 -18.36 7.47 12.76
CA SER A 47 -17.01 7.39 13.31
C SER A 47 -16.80 6.22 14.28
N LYS A 48 -17.82 5.88 15.10
CA LYS A 48 -17.73 4.75 16.04
C LYS A 48 -17.58 3.42 15.31
N VAL A 49 -18.36 3.19 14.25
CA VAL A 49 -18.27 1.99 13.41
C VAL A 49 -16.91 1.94 12.72
N ALA A 50 -16.46 3.04 12.13
CA ALA A 50 -15.17 3.11 11.44
C ALA A 50 -13.99 2.78 12.37
N LYS A 51 -13.96 3.36 13.58
CA LYS A 51 -12.92 3.07 14.59
C LYS A 51 -12.95 1.62 15.05
N THR A 52 -14.14 1.08 15.32
CA THR A 52 -14.31 -0.30 15.78
C THR A 52 -13.89 -1.29 14.69
N ALA A 53 -14.31 -1.06 13.45
CA ALA A 53 -13.89 -1.85 12.30
C ALA A 53 -12.38 -1.84 12.13
N GLY A 54 -11.73 -0.68 12.28
CA GLY A 54 -10.27 -0.57 12.24
C GLY A 54 -9.55 -1.45 13.24
N VAL A 55 -9.97 -1.43 14.51
CA VAL A 55 -9.38 -2.26 15.57
C VAL A 55 -9.62 -3.74 15.31
N LEU A 56 -10.84 -4.12 14.92
CA LEU A 56 -11.18 -5.52 14.63
C LEU A 56 -10.41 -6.06 13.44
N VAL A 57 -10.26 -5.28 12.36
CA VAL A 57 -9.44 -5.66 11.20
C VAL A 57 -7.98 -5.83 11.60
N GLY A 58 -7.42 -4.93 12.43
CA GLY A 58 -6.05 -5.07 12.92
C GLY A 58 -5.84 -6.39 13.70
N ILE A 59 -6.75 -6.73 14.62
CA ILE A 59 -6.68 -7.99 15.38
C ILE A 59 -6.82 -9.19 14.43
N TYR A 60 -7.79 -9.13 13.51
CA TYR A 60 -8.00 -10.19 12.53
C TYR A 60 -6.77 -10.41 11.64
N SER A 61 -6.14 -9.34 11.15
CA SER A 61 -4.94 -9.40 10.33
C SER A 61 -3.76 -10.03 11.07
N LEU A 62 -3.60 -9.78 12.38
CA LEU A 62 -2.58 -10.41 13.20
C LEU A 62 -2.80 -11.93 13.33
N LEU A 63 -4.04 -12.35 13.63
CA LEU A 63 -4.39 -13.76 13.72
C LEU A 63 -4.22 -14.48 12.37
N TYR A 64 -4.65 -13.82 11.29
CA TYR A 64 -4.52 -14.34 9.94
C TYR A 64 -3.05 -14.46 9.52
N SER A 65 -2.21 -13.47 9.81
CA SER A 65 -0.77 -13.51 9.54
C SER A 65 -0.08 -14.65 10.27
N LEU A 66 -0.40 -14.87 11.55
CA LEU A 66 0.16 -15.99 12.32
C LEU A 66 -0.21 -17.34 11.72
N ALA A 67 -1.48 -17.51 11.31
CA ALA A 67 -1.92 -18.73 10.64
C ALA A 67 -1.15 -18.98 9.33
N MET A 68 -0.94 -17.94 8.52
CA MET A 68 -0.18 -18.04 7.27
C MET A 68 1.29 -18.40 7.51
N VAL A 69 1.94 -17.83 8.54
CA VAL A 69 3.33 -18.18 8.90
C VAL A 69 3.43 -19.66 9.30
N ILE A 70 2.48 -20.16 10.10
CA ILE A 70 2.45 -21.57 10.49
C ILE A 70 2.27 -22.49 9.27
N ILE A 71 1.39 -22.12 8.34
CA ILE A 71 1.20 -22.88 7.09
C ILE A 71 2.48 -22.89 6.25
N GLY A 72 3.18 -21.76 6.13
CA GLY A 72 4.46 -21.68 5.42
C GLY A 72 5.55 -22.54 6.07
N MET A 73 5.65 -22.52 7.39
CA MET A 73 6.56 -23.39 8.15
C MET A 73 6.23 -24.88 7.95
N ALA A 74 4.95 -25.24 7.97
CA ALA A 74 4.53 -26.62 7.69
C ALA A 74 4.87 -27.04 6.25
N ALA A 75 4.72 -26.14 5.28
CA ALA A 75 5.03 -26.41 3.88
C ALA A 75 6.52 -26.74 3.67
N LEU A 76 7.44 -26.13 4.42
CA LEU A 76 8.88 -26.47 4.36
C LEU A 76 9.19 -27.90 4.82
N VAL A 77 8.36 -28.46 5.70
CA VAL A 77 8.50 -29.84 6.17
C VAL A 77 7.87 -30.82 5.18
N VAL A 78 6.73 -30.46 4.62
CA VAL A 78 5.95 -31.30 3.68
C VAL A 78 6.56 -31.32 2.28
N LEU A 79 7.14 -30.21 1.83
CA LEU A 79 7.69 -30.02 0.49
C LEU A 79 9.21 -29.74 0.54
N PRO A 80 10.04 -30.72 0.96
CA PRO A 80 11.49 -30.54 0.98
C PRO A 80 12.03 -30.38 -0.45
N GLY A 81 12.71 -29.26 -0.73
CA GLY A 81 13.38 -29.03 -2.02
C GLY A 81 12.58 -28.21 -3.03
N ILE A 82 11.56 -27.47 -2.61
CA ILE A 82 10.91 -26.50 -3.50
C ILE A 82 11.89 -25.38 -3.89
N GLU A 83 12.15 -25.21 -5.18
CA GLU A 83 13.10 -24.20 -5.68
C GLU A 83 12.48 -22.82 -5.70
N ASN A 84 11.23 -22.71 -6.15
CA ASN A 84 10.49 -21.45 -6.21
C ASN A 84 9.54 -21.30 -5.02
N THR A 85 9.81 -20.33 -4.15
CA THR A 85 8.99 -20.06 -2.97
C THR A 85 7.59 -19.56 -3.31
N GLN A 86 7.36 -19.05 -4.53
CA GLN A 86 6.04 -18.59 -4.97
C GLN A 86 5.07 -19.75 -5.25
N ASP A 87 5.61 -20.92 -5.61
CA ASP A 87 4.80 -22.10 -5.93
C ASP A 87 4.35 -22.87 -4.68
N VAL A 88 4.88 -22.51 -3.50
CA VAL A 88 4.62 -23.19 -2.23
C VAL A 88 3.13 -23.37 -1.99
N PHE A 89 2.34 -22.31 -2.13
CA PHE A 89 0.90 -22.38 -1.88
C PHE A 89 0.20 -23.36 -2.84
N THR A 90 0.47 -23.23 -4.14
CA THR A 90 -0.16 -24.04 -5.19
C THR A 90 0.21 -25.50 -5.04
N THR A 91 1.49 -25.80 -4.87
CA THR A 91 1.99 -27.16 -4.67
C THR A 91 1.41 -27.79 -3.41
N MET A 92 1.38 -27.06 -2.29
CA MET A 92 0.79 -27.56 -1.04
C MET A 92 -0.70 -27.88 -1.21
N ALA A 93 -1.44 -27.03 -1.94
CA ALA A 93 -2.85 -27.27 -2.22
C ALA A 93 -3.06 -28.56 -3.02
N PHE A 94 -2.27 -28.80 -4.08
CA PHE A 94 -2.38 -30.03 -4.88
C PHE A 94 -2.00 -31.30 -4.11
N GLU A 95 -1.00 -31.22 -3.22
CA GLU A 95 -0.48 -32.38 -2.49
C GLU A 95 -1.34 -32.77 -1.27
N THR A 96 -2.03 -31.81 -0.64
CA THR A 96 -2.72 -32.06 0.64
C THR A 96 -4.23 -31.99 0.60
N ILE A 97 -4.81 -31.34 -0.41
CA ILE A 97 -6.25 -31.10 -0.49
C ILE A 97 -6.87 -32.10 -1.46
N SER A 98 -7.96 -32.75 -1.04
CA SER A 98 -8.66 -33.69 -1.91
C SER A 98 -9.31 -32.97 -3.11
N THR A 99 -9.39 -33.69 -4.23
CA THR A 99 -9.79 -33.15 -5.54
C THR A 99 -11.10 -32.38 -5.54
N GLY A 100 -12.08 -32.77 -4.71
CA GLY A 100 -13.36 -32.07 -4.58
C GLY A 100 -13.26 -30.69 -3.90
N PHE A 101 -12.34 -30.53 -2.94
CA PHE A 101 -12.15 -29.26 -2.23
C PHE A 101 -11.13 -28.34 -2.91
N LEU A 102 -10.26 -28.90 -3.76
CA LEU A 102 -9.24 -28.14 -4.49
C LEU A 102 -9.85 -27.00 -5.33
N GLY A 103 -10.97 -27.26 -6.01
CA GLY A 103 -11.68 -26.24 -6.78
C GLY A 103 -12.22 -25.11 -5.92
N ILE A 104 -12.69 -25.41 -4.70
CA ILE A 104 -13.16 -24.40 -3.74
C ILE A 104 -12.01 -23.52 -3.27
N VAL A 105 -10.84 -24.10 -3.03
CA VAL A 105 -9.63 -23.38 -2.59
C VAL A 105 -9.18 -22.39 -3.66
N PHE A 106 -9.03 -22.84 -4.92
CA PHE A 106 -8.65 -21.92 -6.00
C PHE A 106 -9.73 -20.88 -6.30
N ALA A 107 -11.02 -21.23 -6.17
CA ALA A 107 -12.09 -20.25 -6.27
C ALA A 107 -11.99 -19.17 -5.15
N ALA A 108 -11.67 -19.57 -3.91
CA ALA A 108 -11.47 -18.65 -2.80
C ALA A 108 -10.27 -17.73 -3.03
N VAL A 109 -9.16 -18.25 -3.57
CA VAL A 109 -7.97 -17.47 -3.93
C VAL A 109 -8.30 -16.47 -5.04
N ALA A 110 -8.97 -16.91 -6.11
CA ALA A 110 -9.40 -16.02 -7.19
C ALA A 110 -10.33 -14.92 -6.68
N ALA A 111 -11.29 -15.25 -5.79
CA ALA A 111 -12.17 -14.27 -5.16
C ALA A 111 -11.39 -13.26 -4.31
N ALA A 112 -10.41 -13.72 -3.53
CA ALA A 112 -9.57 -12.84 -2.71
C ALA A 112 -8.74 -11.87 -3.58
N ILE A 113 -8.11 -12.36 -4.65
CA ILE A 113 -7.35 -11.55 -5.61
C ILE A 113 -8.26 -10.51 -6.28
N MET A 114 -9.43 -10.93 -6.78
CA MET A 114 -10.40 -10.02 -7.41
C MET A 114 -10.92 -8.95 -6.43
N SER A 115 -11.11 -9.29 -5.16
CA SER A 115 -11.56 -8.33 -4.14
C SER A 115 -10.54 -7.22 -3.88
N THR A 116 -9.24 -7.56 -3.96
CA THR A 116 -8.15 -6.59 -3.77
C THR A 116 -7.94 -5.78 -5.03
N ALA A 117 -7.83 -6.44 -6.19
CA ALA A 117 -7.64 -5.78 -7.47
C ALA A 117 -8.75 -4.78 -7.80
N SER A 118 -10.01 -5.15 -7.58
CA SER A 118 -11.14 -4.23 -7.80
C SER A 118 -11.08 -3.01 -6.86
N GLY A 119 -10.72 -3.22 -5.59
CA GLY A 119 -10.59 -2.13 -4.61
C GLY A 119 -9.48 -1.14 -4.95
N THR A 120 -8.30 -1.63 -5.34
CA THR A 120 -7.14 -0.78 -5.67
C THR A 120 -7.29 -0.09 -7.04
N LEU A 121 -7.90 -0.77 -8.02
CA LEU A 121 -8.24 -0.16 -9.32
C LEU A 121 -9.30 0.93 -9.17
N LEU A 122 -10.31 0.72 -8.31
CA LEU A 122 -11.32 1.73 -8.02
C LEU A 122 -10.71 2.94 -7.30
N ALA A 123 -9.84 2.70 -6.30
CA ALA A 123 -9.15 3.76 -5.59
C ALA A 123 -8.29 4.60 -6.54
N SER A 124 -7.45 3.95 -7.34
CA SER A 124 -6.59 4.62 -8.33
C SER A 124 -7.40 5.36 -9.40
N SER A 125 -8.48 4.75 -9.89
CA SER A 125 -9.37 5.40 -10.86
C SER A 125 -10.03 6.65 -10.28
N THR A 126 -10.45 6.59 -9.01
CA THR A 126 -11.04 7.74 -8.31
C THR A 126 -10.04 8.88 -8.15
N LEU A 127 -8.79 8.57 -7.77
CA LEU A 127 -7.72 9.59 -7.67
C LEU A 127 -7.53 10.31 -9.00
N ILE A 128 -7.48 9.58 -10.11
CA ILE A 128 -7.29 10.19 -11.43
C ILE A 128 -8.56 10.91 -11.90
N SER A 129 -9.72 10.27 -11.85
CA SER A 129 -10.94 10.81 -12.44
C SER A 129 -11.48 12.00 -11.66
N LYS A 130 -11.45 11.95 -10.32
CA LYS A 130 -11.95 13.00 -9.44
C LYS A 130 -10.88 14.07 -9.21
N ASP A 131 -9.73 13.69 -8.65
CA ASP A 131 -8.79 14.66 -8.10
C ASP A 131 -7.93 15.32 -9.20
N ILE A 132 -7.73 14.65 -10.33
CA ILE A 132 -7.00 15.21 -11.49
C ILE A 132 -7.98 15.71 -12.55
N LEU A 133 -8.78 14.82 -13.14
CA LEU A 133 -9.58 15.16 -14.31
C LEU A 133 -10.73 16.12 -13.98
N LYS A 134 -11.55 15.83 -12.97
CA LYS A 134 -12.70 16.67 -12.62
C LYS A 134 -12.28 17.98 -11.97
N ASP A 135 -11.36 17.94 -11.01
CA ASP A 135 -10.98 19.13 -10.25
C ASP A 135 -10.04 20.07 -11.03
N HIS A 136 -9.24 19.56 -11.97
CA HIS A 136 -8.23 20.37 -12.68
C HIS A 136 -8.51 20.58 -14.18
N PHE A 137 -9.05 19.58 -14.90
CA PHE A 137 -9.18 19.64 -16.36
C PHE A 137 -10.59 19.93 -16.87
N PHE A 138 -11.63 19.50 -16.15
CA PHE A 138 -13.00 19.57 -16.63
C PHE A 138 -13.94 20.24 -15.63
N THR A 139 -14.11 21.54 -15.78
CA THR A 139 -15.09 22.29 -15.00
C THR A 139 -16.49 22.01 -15.57
N LYS A 140 -17.34 21.26 -14.83
CA LYS A 140 -18.75 20.90 -15.13
C LYS A 140 -19.01 19.64 -15.99
N ILE A 141 -18.48 18.49 -15.57
CA ILE A 141 -18.92 17.19 -16.11
C ILE A 141 -20.22 16.72 -15.44
N ASN A 142 -21.22 16.31 -16.22
CA ASN A 142 -22.42 15.61 -15.73
C ASN A 142 -22.08 14.19 -15.24
N ASP A 143 -22.79 13.67 -14.24
CA ASP A 143 -22.54 12.37 -13.58
C ASP A 143 -22.41 11.21 -14.57
N THR A 144 -23.24 11.15 -15.61
CA THR A 144 -23.16 10.09 -16.64
C THR A 144 -21.81 10.10 -17.37
N ARG A 145 -21.29 11.28 -17.71
CA ARG A 145 -19.97 11.41 -18.36
C ARG A 145 -18.84 11.14 -17.37
N PHE A 146 -19.00 11.54 -16.11
CA PHE A 146 -18.02 11.25 -15.06
C PHE A 146 -17.89 9.75 -14.79
N LEU A 147 -19.00 9.02 -14.79
CA LEU A 147 -19.01 7.55 -14.69
C LEU A 147 -18.32 6.90 -15.88
N LEU A 148 -18.54 7.40 -17.10
CA LEU A 148 -17.86 6.88 -18.29
C LEU A 148 -16.34 7.09 -18.20
N ILE A 149 -15.91 8.30 -17.82
CA ILE A 149 -14.49 8.62 -17.62
C ILE A 149 -13.87 7.68 -16.58
N SER A 150 -14.52 7.52 -15.43
CA SER A 150 -14.02 6.63 -14.37
C SER A 150 -13.90 5.18 -14.84
N ARG A 151 -14.85 4.67 -15.64
CA ARG A 151 -14.76 3.31 -16.22
C ARG A 151 -13.61 3.18 -17.22
N ILE A 152 -13.41 4.17 -18.09
CA ILE A 152 -12.29 4.19 -19.05
C ILE A 152 -10.96 4.25 -18.30
N THR A 153 -10.84 5.11 -17.29
CA THR A 153 -9.65 5.20 -16.44
C THR A 153 -9.36 3.87 -15.75
N THR A 154 -10.37 3.21 -15.16
CA THR A 154 -10.22 1.88 -14.57
C THR A 154 -9.72 0.85 -15.58
N PHE A 155 -10.27 0.85 -16.80
CA PHE A 155 -9.85 -0.07 -17.86
C PHE A 155 -8.40 0.15 -18.28
N ILE A 156 -7.99 1.41 -18.48
CA ILE A 156 -6.59 1.75 -18.81
C ILE A 156 -5.65 1.34 -17.68
N LEU A 157 -5.99 1.63 -16.43
CA LEU A 157 -5.20 1.24 -15.27
C LEU A 157 -5.08 -0.29 -15.14
N ALA A 158 -6.14 -1.04 -15.45
CA ALA A 158 -6.09 -2.50 -15.44
C ALA A 158 -5.11 -3.04 -16.49
N ILE A 159 -5.11 -2.48 -17.70
CA ILE A 159 -4.13 -2.84 -18.75
C ILE A 159 -2.70 -2.53 -18.29
N LEU A 160 -2.47 -1.34 -17.74
CA LEU A 160 -1.15 -0.96 -17.23
C LEU A 160 -0.70 -1.88 -16.09
N ALA A 161 -1.60 -2.23 -15.16
CA ALA A 161 -1.30 -3.16 -14.08
C ALA A 161 -0.91 -4.55 -14.62
N ILE A 162 -1.59 -5.05 -15.66
CA ILE A 162 -1.22 -6.32 -16.32
C ILE A 162 0.17 -6.22 -16.95
N ILE A 163 0.47 -5.13 -17.66
CA ILE A 163 1.79 -4.93 -18.28
C ILE A 163 2.90 -4.93 -17.22
N ILE A 164 2.69 -4.25 -16.09
CA ILE A 164 3.66 -4.23 -14.98
C ILE A 164 3.78 -5.62 -14.35
N ALA A 165 2.67 -6.32 -14.15
CA ALA A 165 2.66 -7.68 -13.58
C ALA A 165 3.40 -8.69 -14.47
N LEU A 166 3.43 -8.48 -15.79
CA LEU A 166 4.22 -9.30 -16.72
C LEU A 166 5.73 -8.99 -16.66
N TRP A 167 6.13 -7.87 -16.05
CA TRP A 167 7.53 -7.47 -15.96
C TRP A 167 8.15 -7.76 -14.58
N ILE A 168 7.37 -7.63 -13.51
CA ILE A 168 7.81 -7.94 -12.15
C ILE A 168 7.33 -9.34 -11.77
N GLU A 169 8.18 -10.34 -12.01
CA GLU A 169 7.88 -11.75 -11.71
C GLU A 169 7.92 -12.05 -10.21
N GLU A 170 8.66 -11.27 -9.42
CA GLU A 170 8.77 -11.46 -7.97
C GLU A 170 7.71 -10.67 -7.18
N LEU A 171 6.77 -11.38 -6.55
CA LEU A 171 5.66 -10.78 -5.79
C LEU A 171 6.15 -9.86 -4.66
N LEU A 172 7.13 -10.31 -3.87
CA LEU A 172 7.68 -9.54 -2.76
C LEU A 172 8.32 -8.25 -3.26
N VAL A 173 9.03 -8.32 -4.38
CA VAL A 173 9.66 -7.17 -5.02
C VAL A 173 8.61 -6.15 -5.48
N ALA A 174 7.52 -6.61 -6.12
CA ALA A 174 6.44 -5.71 -6.55
C ALA A 174 5.81 -4.95 -5.37
N ILE A 175 5.56 -5.66 -4.26
CA ILE A 175 5.00 -5.08 -3.04
C ILE A 175 5.99 -4.10 -2.41
N ASP A 176 7.27 -4.47 -2.28
CA ASP A 176 8.30 -3.62 -1.67
C ASP A 176 8.48 -2.31 -2.43
N VAL A 177 8.54 -2.35 -3.75
CA VAL A 177 8.63 -1.15 -4.60
C VAL A 177 7.41 -0.25 -4.42
N ALA A 178 6.20 -0.82 -4.42
CA ALA A 178 4.97 -0.04 -4.27
C ALA A 178 4.91 0.66 -2.90
N TYR A 179 5.18 -0.07 -1.82
CA TYR A 179 5.16 0.47 -0.46
C TYR A 179 6.34 1.42 -0.19
N ALA A 180 7.50 1.21 -0.82
CA ALA A 180 8.64 2.11 -0.75
C ALA A 180 8.28 3.52 -1.25
N ILE A 181 7.57 3.60 -2.38
CA ILE A 181 7.13 4.88 -2.94
C ILE A 181 6.10 5.54 -2.03
N LEU A 182 5.11 4.79 -1.54
CA LEU A 182 4.05 5.30 -0.65
C LEU A 182 4.64 5.84 0.66
N ALA A 183 5.45 5.03 1.35
CA ALA A 183 6.07 5.41 2.62
C ALA A 183 7.13 6.51 2.44
N GLY A 184 7.99 6.37 1.43
CA GLY A 184 9.10 7.29 1.16
C GLY A 184 8.67 8.67 0.66
N SER A 185 7.54 8.75 -0.05
CA SER A 185 7.20 9.94 -0.83
C SER A 185 5.88 10.60 -0.45
N ILE A 186 4.88 9.83 0.00
CA ILE A 186 3.51 10.33 0.21
C ILE A 186 3.17 10.46 1.69
N PHE A 187 3.69 9.58 2.55
CA PHE A 187 3.42 9.60 3.98
C PHE A 187 3.76 10.95 4.64
N VAL A 188 5.00 11.43 4.46
CA VAL A 188 5.47 12.64 5.14
C VAL A 188 4.64 13.87 4.74
N PRO A 189 4.39 14.19 3.45
CA PRO A 189 3.56 15.32 3.06
C PRO A 189 2.13 15.26 3.59
N ILE A 190 1.50 14.08 3.64
CA ILE A 190 0.16 13.92 4.21
C ILE A 190 0.17 14.19 5.71
N LEU A 191 1.08 13.58 6.46
CA LEU A 191 1.20 13.77 7.91
C LEU A 191 1.35 15.26 8.25
N PHE A 192 2.28 15.89 7.59
CA PHE A 192 2.58 17.30 7.75
C PHE A 192 1.44 18.20 7.25
N GLY A 193 0.76 17.83 6.17
CA GLY A 193 -0.43 18.47 5.65
C GLY A 193 -1.63 18.38 6.60
N LEU A 194 -1.72 17.35 7.44
CA LEU A 194 -2.75 17.23 8.48
C LEU A 194 -2.39 18.04 9.74
N PHE A 195 -1.16 17.89 10.25
CA PHE A 195 -0.79 18.41 11.58
C PHE A 195 -0.09 19.77 11.57
N SER A 196 0.55 20.18 10.46
CA SER A 196 1.26 21.45 10.37
C SER A 196 0.46 22.51 9.62
N LYS A 197 0.38 23.71 10.20
CA LYS A 197 -0.19 24.90 9.51
C LYS A 197 0.83 25.63 8.63
N LYS A 198 2.11 25.22 8.67
CA LYS A 198 3.22 25.97 8.06
C LYS A 198 3.61 25.49 6.67
N ILE A 199 2.92 24.49 6.13
CA ILE A 199 3.26 23.85 4.85
C ILE A 199 2.47 24.43 3.71
N THR A 200 3.15 24.58 2.59
CA THR A 200 2.54 25.04 1.34
C THR A 200 2.29 23.89 0.37
N PRO A 201 1.30 24.02 -0.51
CA PRO A 201 1.04 23.05 -1.58
C PRO A 201 2.29 22.79 -2.45
N ASN A 202 3.06 23.84 -2.75
CA ASN A 202 4.27 23.71 -3.57
C ASN A 202 5.36 22.91 -2.84
N ALA A 203 5.52 23.10 -1.52
CA ALA A 203 6.45 22.33 -0.72
C ALA A 203 6.08 20.84 -0.67
N ALA A 204 4.78 20.55 -0.50
CA ALA A 204 4.29 19.17 -0.53
C ALA A 204 4.53 18.52 -1.90
N PHE A 205 4.20 19.21 -2.99
CA PHE A 205 4.41 18.69 -4.35
C PHE A 205 5.89 18.45 -4.67
N ALA A 206 6.76 19.43 -4.38
CA ALA A 206 8.19 19.30 -4.60
C ALA A 206 8.78 18.14 -3.78
N ALA A 207 8.32 17.97 -2.53
CA ALA A 207 8.77 16.88 -1.68
C ALA A 207 8.36 15.52 -2.22
N ILE A 208 7.10 15.34 -2.64
CA ILE A 208 6.62 14.10 -3.27
C ILE A 208 7.50 13.77 -4.48
N LEU A 209 7.72 14.74 -5.37
CA LEU A 209 8.40 14.51 -6.64
C LEU A 209 9.88 14.15 -6.42
N LEU A 210 10.61 14.93 -5.62
CA LEU A 210 12.03 14.69 -5.35
C LEU A 210 12.28 13.42 -4.54
N SER A 211 11.43 13.11 -3.55
CA SER A 211 11.56 11.88 -2.78
C SER A 211 11.20 10.64 -3.60
N ALA A 212 10.14 10.69 -4.42
CA ALA A 212 9.79 9.59 -5.32
C ALA A 212 10.92 9.31 -6.32
N THR A 213 11.50 10.36 -6.92
CA THR A 213 12.68 10.20 -7.78
C THR A 213 13.87 9.60 -7.02
N THR A 214 14.11 10.03 -5.78
CA THR A 214 15.19 9.47 -4.94
C THR A 214 14.97 7.98 -4.66
N VAL A 215 13.74 7.58 -4.31
CA VAL A 215 13.38 6.17 -4.07
C VAL A 215 13.59 5.35 -5.34
N LEU A 216 13.08 5.81 -6.48
CA LEU A 216 13.21 5.10 -7.76
C LEU A 216 14.66 4.95 -8.21
N ILE A 217 15.48 6.01 -8.09
CA ILE A 217 16.92 5.95 -8.40
C ILE A 217 17.62 5.01 -7.42
N GLY A 218 17.30 5.09 -6.13
CA GLY A 218 17.88 4.21 -5.12
C GLY A 218 17.57 2.73 -5.40
N LEU A 219 16.32 2.42 -5.76
CA LEU A 219 15.91 1.08 -6.17
C LEU A 219 16.58 0.62 -7.48
N TRP A 220 16.86 1.54 -8.40
CA TRP A 220 17.57 1.23 -9.63
C TRP A 220 19.05 0.93 -9.40
N VAL A 221 19.70 1.62 -8.44
CA VAL A 221 21.12 1.47 -8.13
C VAL A 221 21.39 0.32 -7.15
N GLU A 222 20.62 0.23 -6.06
CA GLU A 222 20.81 -0.77 -5.01
C GLU A 222 20.02 -2.07 -5.27
N GLY A 223 19.11 -2.07 -6.24
CA GLY A 223 18.23 -3.20 -6.59
C GLY A 223 16.83 -3.07 -5.98
N LEU A 224 15.86 -3.74 -6.61
CA LEU A 224 14.43 -3.60 -6.27
C LEU A 224 14.07 -4.15 -4.88
N GLY A 225 14.90 -5.04 -4.31
CA GLY A 225 14.74 -5.56 -2.95
C GLY A 225 15.47 -4.72 -1.88
N ALA A 226 16.07 -3.59 -2.25
CA ALA A 226 16.82 -2.76 -1.33
C ALA A 226 15.87 -1.96 -0.42
N ASN A 227 16.18 -1.96 0.87
CA ASN A 227 15.39 -1.27 1.89
C ASN A 227 15.87 0.17 2.18
N ASN A 228 17.14 0.48 1.91
CA ASN A 228 17.69 1.81 2.16
C ASN A 228 17.05 2.94 1.32
N PRO A 229 16.65 2.72 0.04
CA PRO A 229 15.99 3.74 -0.78
C PRO A 229 14.78 4.39 -0.12
N ILE A 230 14.06 3.64 0.72
CA ILE A 230 12.91 4.11 1.49
C ILE A 230 13.33 5.18 2.49
N ILE A 231 14.40 4.90 3.23
CA ILE A 231 14.95 5.83 4.23
C ILE A 231 15.46 7.08 3.53
N TYR A 232 16.16 6.95 2.40
CA TYR A 232 16.60 8.10 1.61
C TYR A 232 15.42 8.95 1.16
N GLY A 233 14.35 8.31 0.66
CA GLY A 233 13.10 8.98 0.29
C GLY A 233 12.51 9.80 1.43
N ILE A 234 12.33 9.18 2.61
CA ILE A 234 11.79 9.86 3.80
C ILE A 234 12.65 11.05 4.20
N VAL A 235 13.98 10.87 4.24
CA VAL A 235 14.92 11.94 4.62
C VAL A 235 14.86 13.11 3.63
N VAL A 236 14.92 12.83 2.33
CA VAL A 236 14.79 13.85 1.28
C VAL A 236 13.45 14.55 1.39
N ASN A 237 12.36 13.81 1.62
CA ASN A 237 11.02 14.37 1.75
C ASN A 237 10.93 15.40 2.88
N ILE A 238 11.42 15.04 4.08
CA ILE A 238 11.43 15.92 5.25
C ILE A 238 12.26 17.18 4.97
N ILE A 239 13.46 17.03 4.39
CA ILE A 239 14.35 18.15 4.08
C ILE A 239 13.68 19.10 3.08
N VAL A 240 13.09 18.57 2.00
CA VAL A 240 12.45 19.38 0.97
C VAL A 240 11.23 20.10 1.54
N ILE A 241 10.38 19.41 2.31
CA ILE A 241 9.21 20.05 2.95
C ILE A 241 9.65 21.23 3.81
N ILE A 242 10.64 21.05 4.69
CA ILE A 242 11.08 22.10 5.62
C ILE A 242 11.69 23.27 4.83
N THR A 243 12.56 22.97 3.87
CA THR A 243 13.29 23.97 3.10
C THR A 243 12.33 24.78 2.22
N VAL A 244 11.52 24.12 1.39
CA VAL A 244 10.59 24.80 0.48
C VAL A 244 9.51 25.54 1.25
N SER A 245 8.97 24.99 2.35
CA SER A 245 7.97 25.69 3.17
C SER A 245 8.55 26.91 3.89
N TYR A 246 9.86 26.94 4.14
CA TYR A 246 10.52 28.10 4.72
C TYR A 246 10.62 29.26 3.73
N PHE A 247 10.95 28.97 2.47
CA PHE A 247 11.05 29.97 1.40
C PHE A 247 9.69 30.38 0.83
N ASP A 248 8.76 29.45 0.68
CA ASP A 248 7.41 29.68 0.16
C ASP A 248 6.45 30.08 1.28
N LYS A 249 6.66 31.23 1.94
CA LYS A 249 5.74 31.68 3.02
C LYS A 249 4.41 32.21 2.51
N GLY A 250 4.35 32.61 1.23
CA GLY A 250 3.21 33.30 0.63
C GLY A 250 1.96 32.44 0.44
N ASN A 251 2.13 31.12 0.34
CA ASN A 251 1.05 30.19 -0.03
C ASN A 251 0.48 29.39 1.17
N ARG A 252 0.68 29.87 2.40
CA ARG A 252 0.26 29.20 3.65
C ARG A 252 -1.24 29.34 3.96
N GLY A 253 -1.96 30.21 3.26
CA GLY A 253 -3.29 30.72 3.63
C GLY A 253 -4.50 29.83 3.32
N THR A 254 -4.37 28.72 2.60
CA THR A 254 -5.55 27.97 2.13
C THR A 254 -6.26 27.15 3.21
N LYS A 255 -5.69 27.02 4.42
CA LYS A 255 -6.30 26.30 5.55
C LYS A 255 -7.33 27.10 6.34
N GLU A 256 -7.39 28.42 6.20
CA GLU A 256 -8.30 29.25 7.03
C GLU A 256 -9.78 29.06 6.66
N LYS A 257 -10.09 28.39 5.54
CA LYS A 257 -11.47 28.09 5.08
C LYS A 257 -11.97 26.67 5.37
N LEU A 258 -11.18 25.81 6.02
CA LEU A 258 -11.54 24.40 6.28
C LEU A 258 -11.99 24.10 7.72
N SER A 259 -12.19 25.15 8.54
CA SER A 259 -12.96 25.04 9.78
C SER A 259 -14.29 25.77 9.63
N PRO A 260 -15.30 25.19 8.94
CA PRO A 260 -16.68 25.56 9.21
C PRO A 260 -17.04 24.94 10.56
N ASP A 261 -17.29 25.80 11.55
CA ASP A 261 -18.12 25.58 12.74
C ASP A 261 -18.40 24.11 13.10
N MET A 262 -17.50 23.50 13.87
CA MET A 262 -17.84 22.32 14.69
C MET A 262 -18.37 22.72 16.07
N ASP A 263 -18.99 23.90 16.15
CA ASP A 263 -19.79 24.34 17.29
C ASP A 263 -21.14 24.82 16.74
N THR A 264 -22.13 23.93 16.67
CA THR A 264 -23.55 24.19 17.01
C THR A 264 -24.46 23.01 16.61
N ASN A 265 -25.11 22.46 17.64
CA ASN A 265 -26.25 21.53 17.69
C ASN A 265 -25.99 20.03 17.49
#